data_AF-A0A108F1H1-F1
#
_entry.id   AF-A0A108F1H1-F1
#
_cell.length_a   1.000
_cell.length_b   1.000
_cell.length_c   1.000
_cell.angle_alpha   90.00
_cell.angle_beta   90.00
_cell.angle_gamma   90.00
#
_symmetry.space_group_name_H-M   'P 1'
#
loop_
_entity.id
_entity.type
_entity.pdbx_description
1 polymer ?
#
loop_
_entity_poly.entity_id
_entity_poly.type
_entity_poly.pdbx_seq_one_letter_code
_entity_poly.pdbx_strand_id
1 'polypeptide(L)'
;MHRPVATRTATVRPHAGARAAAWRVAAVLCGACCALAAPPRARAGTPVVHTVTVQAPASPQDSGDPRRFMHGIGVADAGDGRRWVFFSSSGIVPRGALRNGNWPHDVYVGEWQPGKPRLQHVRMFIGRPEAQEPVSIAQNPHGDIFVTFEDGWDTPNVVSQRYGLYRRDLKPIKPYPNDVESGGHSGHVAAVGERFVVFYSTDWIDGGGVDNLGTGNGVYVKTYDAEGHVLNHVPVAPHRREWWPMVAGSPHRALLVWQKYIERSTDATLEYAMFDPVTAKLDKLGPLSDAIQYYVYSTAYVPAVDRFVVVTTTSDNRGVAMLIDPDGRRLATLDCLPASVRESGIGVDGAHAYVPTRDGRLLTLALTPTGMSVSGVQRSPIPWGSTGIAAFAAHAGTMHFVSLTPSGTREADFDTARESPLPKADAQCSGH
;
A
#
# COMPACT_ATOMS: atom_id res chain seq x y z
N MET A 1 -24.41 -69.55 22.22
CA MET A 1 -25.48 -68.73 22.83
C MET A 1 -24.79 -67.76 23.78
N HIS A 2 -24.80 -66.43 23.70
CA HIS A 2 -25.55 -65.43 22.95
C HIS A 2 -24.59 -64.26 22.66
N ARG A 3 -24.63 -63.70 21.44
CA ARG A 3 -24.26 -62.28 21.21
C ARG A 3 -25.32 -61.40 21.86
N PRO A 4 -24.98 -60.17 22.28
CA PRO A 4 -25.53 -59.02 21.55
C PRO A 4 -24.49 -57.90 21.33
N VAL A 5 -24.39 -57.37 20.10
CA VAL A 5 -25.06 -56.16 19.55
C VAL A 5 -24.28 -54.88 19.85
N ALA A 6 -23.72 -54.33 18.78
CA ALA A 6 -23.13 -53.00 18.70
C ALA A 6 -24.18 -51.91 18.96
N THR A 7 -23.78 -50.85 19.65
CA THR A 7 -24.48 -49.56 19.62
C THR A 7 -23.49 -48.48 19.18
N ARG A 8 -23.71 -47.99 17.95
CA ARG A 8 -23.19 -46.72 17.46
C ARG A 8 -23.90 -45.61 18.25
N THR A 9 -23.14 -44.81 18.99
CA THR A 9 -23.58 -43.49 19.43
C THR A 9 -22.84 -42.45 18.61
N ALA A 10 -23.55 -41.93 17.62
CA ALA A 10 -23.23 -40.65 16.99
C ALA A 10 -23.56 -39.55 18.01
N THR A 11 -22.56 -38.89 18.56
CA THR A 11 -22.75 -37.63 19.28
C THR A 11 -22.54 -36.47 18.34
N VAL A 12 -23.67 -35.89 17.97
CA VAL A 12 -23.85 -34.61 17.29
C VAL A 12 -23.09 -33.51 18.05
N ARG A 13 -22.30 -32.73 17.31
CA ARG A 13 -21.65 -31.49 17.75
C ARG A 13 -22.70 -30.48 18.24
N PRO A 14 -22.53 -29.82 19.40
CA PRO A 14 -23.14 -28.51 19.61
C PRO A 14 -22.24 -27.43 18.99
N HIS A 15 -22.87 -26.61 18.17
CA HIS A 15 -22.38 -25.42 17.50
C HIS A 15 -21.46 -24.56 18.37
N ALA A 16 -20.21 -24.39 17.94
CA ALA A 16 -19.43 -23.22 18.29
C ALA A 16 -20.04 -22.02 17.55
N GLY A 17 -20.60 -21.09 18.33
CA GLY A 17 -21.21 -19.88 17.82
C GLY A 17 -20.21 -19.08 17.00
N ALA A 18 -20.55 -18.87 15.73
CA ALA A 18 -19.87 -17.92 14.86
C ALA A 18 -20.03 -16.51 15.47
N ARG A 19 -18.98 -16.03 16.13
CA ARG A 19 -18.79 -14.59 16.34
C ARG A 19 -18.30 -14.01 15.02
N ALA A 20 -19.24 -13.75 14.11
CA ALA A 20 -19.01 -12.90 12.96
C ALA A 20 -18.88 -11.45 13.48
N ALA A 21 -17.65 -10.94 13.57
CA ALA A 21 -17.41 -9.52 13.69
C ALA A 21 -17.76 -8.87 12.34
N ALA A 22 -19.05 -8.61 12.14
CA ALA A 22 -19.52 -7.81 11.02
C ALA A 22 -19.04 -6.38 11.20
N TRP A 23 -18.15 -5.92 10.33
CA TRP A 23 -17.84 -4.51 10.18
C TRP A 23 -19.10 -3.80 9.72
N ARG A 24 -19.83 -3.18 10.65
CA ARG A 24 -20.99 -2.34 10.38
C ARG A 24 -20.55 -0.88 10.32
N VAL A 25 -20.56 -0.29 9.13
CA VAL A 25 -20.54 1.17 8.98
C VAL A 25 -21.97 1.66 9.22
N ALA A 26 -22.15 2.45 10.27
CA ALA A 26 -23.42 3.08 10.60
C ALA A 26 -23.65 4.30 9.69
N ALA A 27 -24.70 4.24 8.85
CA ALA A 27 -25.24 5.41 8.17
C ALA A 27 -26.36 6.00 9.04
N VAL A 28 -26.17 7.22 9.54
CA VAL A 28 -27.21 7.99 10.22
C VAL A 28 -27.80 9.01 9.23
N LEU A 29 -29.07 8.81 8.89
CA LEU A 29 -29.94 9.77 8.21
C LEU A 29 -30.89 10.38 9.24
N CYS A 30 -30.95 11.71 9.30
CA CYS A 30 -32.14 12.45 9.71
C CYS A 30 -32.19 13.78 8.95
N GLY A 31 -33.35 14.06 8.36
CA GLY A 31 -33.60 15.23 7.53
C GLY A 31 -34.60 16.23 8.13
N ALA A 32 -35.05 17.13 7.23
CA ALA A 32 -36.11 18.13 7.33
C ALA A 32 -35.78 19.42 8.13
N CYS A 33 -36.18 20.64 7.76
CA CYS A 33 -36.86 21.20 6.58
C CYS A 33 -36.88 22.75 6.68
N CYS A 34 -37.10 23.42 5.54
CA CYS A 34 -37.71 24.75 5.36
C CYS A 34 -36.91 26.04 5.67
N ALA A 35 -36.67 26.87 4.64
CA ALA A 35 -37.40 28.14 4.48
C ALA A 35 -37.15 28.81 3.10
N LEU A 36 -38.25 28.92 2.33
CA LEU A 36 -38.77 30.07 1.57
C LEU A 36 -37.85 30.90 0.64
N ALA A 37 -38.29 30.94 -0.62
CA ALA A 37 -37.85 31.83 -1.69
C ALA A 37 -38.56 33.20 -1.67
N ALA A 38 -37.88 34.24 -2.18
CA ALA A 38 -38.49 35.35 -2.92
C ALA A 38 -37.49 35.97 -3.92
N PRO A 39 -37.92 36.54 -5.08
CA PRO A 39 -37.08 36.81 -6.25
C PRO A 39 -36.84 38.34 -6.50
N PRO A 40 -36.48 38.80 -7.72
CA PRO A 40 -35.13 39.26 -8.06
C PRO A 40 -35.01 40.78 -8.23
N ARG A 41 -33.78 41.30 -8.27
CA ARG A 41 -33.49 42.63 -8.86
C ARG A 41 -32.46 42.49 -9.99
N ALA A 42 -32.90 42.88 -11.18
CA ALA A 42 -32.06 43.05 -12.34
C ALA A 42 -31.18 44.31 -12.19
N ARG A 43 -29.93 44.26 -12.68
CA ARG A 43 -29.40 45.20 -13.69
C ARG A 43 -27.92 44.97 -14.04
N ALA A 44 -27.67 45.34 -15.30
CA ALA A 44 -26.43 45.81 -15.91
C ALA A 44 -25.36 44.78 -16.28
N GLY A 45 -25.21 44.62 -17.60
CA GLY A 45 -24.17 43.82 -18.23
C GLY A 45 -22.76 44.37 -18.02
N THR A 46 -21.82 43.44 -17.98
CA THR A 46 -20.38 43.64 -18.00
C THR A 46 -19.75 42.47 -18.78
N PRO A 47 -18.56 42.67 -19.36
CA PRO A 47 -18.11 42.02 -20.58
C PRO A 47 -17.92 40.51 -20.42
N VAL A 48 -18.18 39.77 -21.49
CA VAL A 48 -17.93 38.33 -21.60
C VAL A 48 -16.42 38.09 -21.52
N VAL A 49 -15.92 37.88 -20.30
CA VAL A 49 -14.71 37.10 -20.05
C VAL A 49 -15.16 35.65 -20.08
N HIS A 50 -14.63 34.86 -21.01
CA HIS A 50 -14.78 33.41 -20.97
C HIS A 50 -13.99 32.87 -19.76
N THR A 51 -14.55 33.06 -18.57
CA THR A 51 -14.16 32.30 -17.38
C THR A 51 -14.66 30.89 -17.64
N VAL A 52 -13.78 30.01 -18.13
CA VAL A 52 -14.01 28.58 -18.07
C VAL A 52 -13.95 28.23 -16.59
N THR A 53 -15.09 28.32 -15.92
CA THR A 53 -15.29 27.69 -14.62
C THR A 53 -15.11 26.20 -14.88
N VAL A 54 -13.96 25.65 -14.47
CA VAL A 54 -13.81 24.20 -14.39
C VAL A 54 -14.83 23.75 -13.36
N GLN A 55 -15.97 23.31 -13.85
CA GLN A 55 -16.99 22.69 -13.05
C GLN A 55 -16.32 21.46 -12.44
N ALA A 56 -16.10 21.50 -11.13
CA ALA A 56 -15.64 20.34 -10.38
C ALA A 56 -16.52 19.15 -10.82
N PRO A 57 -15.93 18.01 -11.22
CA PRO A 57 -16.74 16.88 -11.60
C PRO A 57 -17.68 16.57 -10.44
N ALA A 58 -18.98 16.69 -10.70
CA ALA A 58 -20.00 16.20 -9.80
C ALA A 58 -19.71 14.71 -9.64
N SER A 59 -19.07 14.35 -8.54
CA SER A 59 -18.82 12.97 -8.19
C SER A 59 -20.20 12.35 -7.95
N PRO A 60 -20.58 11.24 -8.60
CA PRO A 60 -21.53 10.34 -7.98
C PRO A 60 -20.92 10.01 -6.62
N GLN A 61 -21.59 10.47 -5.56
CA GLN A 61 -21.17 10.26 -4.18
C GLN A 61 -21.31 8.77 -3.88
N ASP A 62 -20.31 7.98 -4.30
CA ASP A 62 -20.15 6.63 -3.84
C ASP A 62 -19.43 6.72 -2.49
N SER A 63 -20.20 7.05 -1.45
CA SER A 63 -19.75 7.55 -0.13
C SER A 63 -19.01 6.53 0.75
N GLY A 64 -18.61 5.38 0.20
CA GLY A 64 -17.85 4.38 0.93
C GLY A 64 -16.35 4.45 0.64
N ASP A 65 -15.58 3.72 1.44
CA ASP A 65 -14.14 3.53 1.26
C ASP A 65 -13.77 2.92 -0.13
N PRO A 66 -12.95 3.59 -0.96
CA PRO A 66 -12.60 3.11 -2.30
C PRO A 66 -11.82 1.79 -2.30
N ARG A 67 -11.20 1.40 -1.17
CA ARG A 67 -10.48 0.12 -1.05
C ARG A 67 -11.38 -1.08 -1.28
N ARG A 68 -12.71 -0.97 -1.07
CA ARG A 68 -13.68 -2.02 -1.40
C ARG A 68 -13.62 -2.52 -2.85
N PHE A 69 -13.11 -1.70 -3.77
CA PHE A 69 -13.00 -2.06 -5.17
C PHE A 69 -11.69 -2.77 -5.48
N MET A 70 -10.58 -2.18 -5.07
CA MET A 70 -9.22 -2.63 -5.30
C MET A 70 -8.32 -2.04 -4.22
N HIS A 71 -7.37 -2.82 -3.71
CA HIS A 71 -6.39 -2.34 -2.73
C HIS A 71 -5.11 -3.18 -2.82
N GLY A 72 -3.98 -2.54 -3.06
CA GLY A 72 -2.67 -3.17 -2.94
C GLY A 72 -2.18 -3.61 -4.30
N ILE A 73 -0.92 -3.29 -4.58
CA ILE A 73 -0.31 -3.46 -5.89
C ILE A 73 1.20 -3.67 -5.73
N GLY A 74 1.77 -4.50 -6.59
CA GLY A 74 3.21 -4.72 -6.62
C GLY A 74 3.69 -5.20 -7.99
N VAL A 75 4.99 -5.06 -8.25
CA VAL A 75 5.59 -5.28 -9.56
C VAL A 75 6.79 -6.21 -9.45
N ALA A 76 6.84 -7.25 -10.28
CA ALA A 76 8.01 -8.12 -10.43
C ALA A 76 8.52 -8.08 -11.88
N ASP A 77 9.81 -8.31 -12.06
CA ASP A 77 10.39 -8.54 -13.38
C ASP A 77 9.89 -9.88 -13.94
N ALA A 78 9.43 -9.87 -15.19
CA ALA A 78 8.97 -11.06 -15.93
C ALA A 78 10.00 -11.55 -16.95
N GLY A 79 11.19 -10.95 -17.01
CA GLY A 79 12.23 -11.17 -18.01
C GLY A 79 12.03 -10.35 -19.28
N ASP A 80 13.12 -10.12 -20.01
CA ASP A 80 13.12 -9.45 -21.32
C ASP A 80 12.47 -8.06 -21.32
N GLY A 81 12.62 -7.32 -20.21
CA GLY A 81 12.00 -6.00 -20.02
C GLY A 81 10.51 -6.02 -19.72
N ARG A 82 9.87 -7.20 -19.64
CA ARG A 82 8.47 -7.35 -19.24
C ARG A 82 8.32 -7.25 -17.73
N ARG A 83 7.10 -6.98 -17.27
CA ARG A 83 6.75 -6.94 -15.85
C ARG A 83 5.49 -7.73 -15.56
N TRP A 84 5.47 -8.38 -14.42
CA TRP A 84 4.23 -8.80 -13.78
C TRP A 84 3.74 -7.68 -12.87
N VAL A 85 2.46 -7.34 -12.97
CA VAL A 85 1.80 -6.39 -12.06
C VAL A 85 0.71 -7.14 -11.32
N PHE A 86 0.91 -7.32 -10.02
CA PHE A 86 -0.03 -7.95 -9.11
C PHE A 86 -0.88 -6.90 -8.42
N PHE A 87 -2.18 -7.16 -8.25
CA PHE A 87 -3.07 -6.27 -7.51
C PHE A 87 -4.26 -7.03 -6.93
N SER A 88 -4.77 -6.62 -5.78
CA SER A 88 -6.03 -7.16 -5.25
C SER A 88 -7.22 -6.39 -5.80
N SER A 89 -8.27 -7.10 -6.20
CA SER A 89 -9.46 -6.51 -6.80
C SER A 89 -10.70 -7.34 -6.52
N SER A 90 -11.85 -6.67 -6.52
CA SER A 90 -13.18 -7.27 -6.44
C SER A 90 -13.74 -7.80 -7.76
N GLY A 91 -12.88 -7.94 -8.77
CA GLY A 91 -13.23 -8.41 -10.12
C GLY A 91 -12.35 -7.81 -11.21
N ILE A 92 -12.52 -8.29 -12.45
CA ILE A 92 -12.03 -7.61 -13.67
C ILE A 92 -13.23 -6.90 -14.30
N VAL A 93 -13.10 -5.57 -14.34
CA VAL A 93 -14.07 -4.59 -13.83
C VAL A 93 -14.37 -4.82 -12.33
N PRO A 94 -13.82 -3.99 -11.41
CA PRO A 94 -14.12 -4.07 -9.98
C PRO A 94 -15.60 -3.84 -9.69
N ARG A 95 -16.14 -4.57 -8.72
CA ARG A 95 -17.57 -4.53 -8.35
C ARG A 95 -17.83 -3.88 -7.01
N GLY A 96 -16.80 -3.76 -6.17
CA GLY A 96 -16.91 -3.24 -4.82
C GLY A 96 -17.45 -4.28 -3.84
N ALA A 97 -18.01 -3.77 -2.74
CA ALA A 97 -18.60 -4.59 -1.70
C ALA A 97 -19.80 -5.40 -2.20
N LEU A 98 -19.97 -6.62 -1.66
CA LEU A 98 -21.18 -7.41 -1.81
C LEU A 98 -22.34 -6.77 -1.03
N ARG A 99 -23.57 -7.23 -1.31
CA ARG A 99 -24.79 -6.75 -0.63
C ARG A 99 -24.76 -6.93 0.89
N ASN A 100 -23.99 -7.88 1.40
CA ASN A 100 -23.81 -8.12 2.83
C ASN A 100 -22.74 -7.21 3.48
N GLY A 101 -22.09 -6.35 2.69
CA GLY A 101 -21.02 -5.45 3.14
C GLY A 101 -19.60 -6.01 3.00
N ASN A 102 -19.43 -7.30 2.71
CA ASN A 102 -18.11 -7.92 2.58
C ASN A 102 -17.39 -7.43 1.33
N TRP A 103 -16.07 -7.28 1.39
CA TRP A 103 -15.24 -6.88 0.26
C TRP A 103 -14.55 -8.12 -0.29
N PRO A 104 -15.09 -8.78 -1.34
CA PRO A 104 -14.46 -9.96 -1.87
C PRO A 104 -13.30 -9.50 -2.75
N HIS A 105 -12.07 -9.73 -2.32
CA HIS A 105 -10.91 -9.50 -3.18
C HIS A 105 -10.21 -10.80 -3.50
N ASP A 106 -9.76 -10.89 -4.75
CA ASP A 106 -8.82 -11.91 -5.22
C ASP A 106 -7.53 -11.20 -5.66
N VAL A 107 -6.41 -11.93 -5.71
CA VAL A 107 -5.17 -11.44 -6.30
C VAL A 107 -5.19 -11.68 -7.80
N TYR A 108 -5.03 -10.61 -8.57
CA TYR A 108 -4.90 -10.61 -10.02
C TYR A 108 -3.45 -10.38 -10.44
N VAL A 109 -3.11 -10.83 -11.65
CA VAL A 109 -1.83 -10.53 -12.29
C VAL A 109 -2.07 -10.12 -13.75
N GLY A 110 -1.43 -9.03 -14.17
CA GLY A 110 -1.32 -8.58 -15.56
C GLY A 110 0.13 -8.58 -16.02
N GLU A 111 0.33 -8.70 -17.34
CA GLU A 111 1.65 -8.56 -17.97
C GLU A 111 1.78 -7.16 -18.59
N TRP A 112 2.81 -6.41 -18.22
CA TRP A 112 3.22 -5.23 -18.96
C TRP A 112 4.37 -5.58 -19.91
N GLN A 113 4.35 -4.99 -21.11
CA GLN A 113 5.40 -5.16 -22.11
C GLN A 113 5.85 -3.79 -22.64
N PRO A 114 7.15 -3.60 -22.95
CA PRO A 114 7.64 -2.38 -23.58
C PRO A 114 6.84 -2.00 -24.85
N GLY A 115 6.49 -0.73 -24.96
CA GLY A 115 5.70 -0.19 -26.07
C GLY A 115 4.21 -0.54 -26.05
N LYS A 116 3.72 -1.26 -25.03
CA LYS A 116 2.28 -1.44 -24.80
C LYS A 116 1.82 -0.46 -23.73
N PRO A 117 0.77 0.35 -24.01
CA PRO A 117 0.33 1.39 -23.08
C PRO A 117 -0.50 0.86 -21.91
N ARG A 118 -0.81 -0.45 -21.90
CA ARG A 118 -1.71 -1.08 -20.94
C ARG A 118 -1.28 -2.51 -20.61
N LEU A 119 -1.59 -2.95 -19.40
CA LEU A 119 -1.51 -4.36 -18.99
C LEU A 119 -2.27 -5.26 -19.96
N GLN A 120 -1.64 -6.37 -20.30
CA GLN A 120 -2.16 -7.46 -21.12
C GLN A 120 -2.41 -8.69 -20.25
N HIS A 121 -3.20 -9.63 -20.77
CA HIS A 121 -3.40 -10.96 -20.15
C HIS A 121 -3.77 -10.93 -18.66
N VAL A 122 -4.52 -9.91 -18.24
CA VAL A 122 -4.99 -9.75 -16.86
C VAL A 122 -5.88 -10.92 -16.49
N ARG A 123 -5.51 -11.65 -15.44
CA ARG A 123 -6.24 -12.83 -14.97
C ARG A 123 -6.16 -12.96 -13.45
N MET A 124 -7.13 -13.66 -12.88
CA MET A 124 -7.05 -14.07 -11.47
C MET A 124 -5.84 -14.99 -11.30
N PHE A 125 -5.03 -14.73 -10.27
CA PHE A 125 -3.85 -15.50 -9.92
C PHE A 125 -4.09 -16.36 -8.68
N ILE A 126 -4.61 -15.76 -7.61
CA ILE A 126 -5.02 -16.44 -6.38
C ILE A 126 -6.43 -15.96 -6.03
N GLY A 127 -7.34 -16.90 -5.75
CA GLY A 127 -8.69 -16.57 -5.34
C GLY A 127 -9.35 -17.63 -4.48
N ARG A 128 -10.07 -17.18 -3.45
CA ARG A 128 -10.87 -17.95 -2.50
C ARG A 128 -12.02 -17.11 -1.94
N PRO A 129 -13.05 -17.73 -1.35
CA PRO A 129 -14.09 -16.99 -0.64
C PRO A 129 -13.51 -16.20 0.56
N GLU A 130 -13.66 -14.88 0.51
CA GLU A 130 -13.31 -13.90 1.56
C GLU A 130 -11.82 -13.69 1.79
N ALA A 131 -11.44 -12.42 1.96
CA ALA A 131 -10.69 -11.69 0.95
C ALA A 131 -9.18 -11.97 0.92
N GLN A 132 -8.55 -11.87 -0.26
CA GLN A 132 -7.09 -11.88 -0.46
C GLN A 132 -6.56 -10.46 -0.76
N GLU A 133 -6.39 -9.63 0.28
CA GLU A 133 -6.02 -8.20 0.18
C GLU A 133 -5.29 -7.68 1.42
N PRO A 134 -4.60 -6.53 1.33
CA PRO A 134 -3.96 -6.04 0.13
C PRO A 134 -2.79 -6.95 -0.26
N VAL A 135 -2.56 -7.14 -1.56
CA VAL A 135 -1.38 -7.88 -2.02
C VAL A 135 -0.11 -7.03 -1.90
N SER A 136 0.95 -7.65 -1.39
CA SER A 136 2.33 -7.16 -1.42
C SER A 136 3.21 -8.24 -2.05
N ILE A 137 4.20 -7.83 -2.85
CA ILE A 137 5.10 -8.75 -3.53
C ILE A 137 6.55 -8.27 -3.43
N ALA A 138 7.47 -9.22 -3.45
CA ALA A 138 8.90 -8.95 -3.59
C ALA A 138 9.55 -9.99 -4.50
N GLN A 139 10.64 -9.61 -5.16
CA GLN A 139 11.41 -10.52 -6.00
C GLN A 139 12.88 -10.48 -5.59
N ASN A 140 13.48 -11.65 -5.38
CA ASN A 140 14.91 -11.77 -5.07
C ASN A 140 15.76 -11.77 -6.36
N PRO A 141 17.10 -11.67 -6.26
CA PRO A 141 18.00 -11.71 -7.42
C PRO A 141 17.89 -12.99 -8.27
N HIS A 142 17.55 -14.14 -7.68
CA HIS A 142 17.25 -15.36 -8.43
C HIS A 142 15.98 -15.28 -9.30
N GLY A 143 15.15 -14.26 -9.09
CA GLY A 143 13.89 -14.05 -9.80
C GLY A 143 12.69 -14.74 -9.16
N ASP A 144 12.84 -15.30 -7.97
CA ASP A 144 11.75 -15.87 -7.20
C ASP A 144 10.90 -14.75 -6.61
N ILE A 145 9.58 -14.90 -6.67
CA ILE A 145 8.56 -13.90 -6.36
C ILE A 145 7.75 -14.39 -5.16
N PHE A 146 7.90 -13.70 -4.03
CA PHE A 146 7.10 -13.90 -2.83
C PHE A 146 5.86 -13.02 -2.92
N VAL A 147 4.67 -13.62 -2.80
CA VAL A 147 3.38 -12.94 -2.86
C VAL A 147 2.69 -13.12 -1.52
N THR A 148 2.34 -12.04 -0.83
CA THR A 148 1.65 -12.08 0.47
C THR A 148 0.45 -11.14 0.52
N PHE A 149 -0.55 -11.48 1.33
CA PHE A 149 -1.81 -10.76 1.48
C PHE A 149 -2.51 -11.21 2.77
N GLU A 150 -3.46 -10.42 3.28
CA GLU A 150 -4.42 -10.91 4.28
C GLU A 150 -5.39 -11.86 3.58
N ASP A 151 -5.76 -12.95 4.26
CA ASP A 151 -6.64 -13.99 3.74
C ASP A 151 -7.73 -14.33 4.76
N GLY A 152 -8.99 -14.04 4.43
CA GLY A 152 -10.16 -14.39 5.24
C GLY A 152 -10.66 -15.83 5.06
N TRP A 153 -10.11 -16.58 4.11
CA TRP A 153 -10.57 -17.93 3.81
C TRP A 153 -10.01 -18.97 4.78
N ASP A 154 -10.87 -19.86 5.32
CA ASP A 154 -10.47 -21.03 6.13
C ASP A 154 -9.43 -20.69 7.21
N THR A 155 -9.71 -19.65 7.98
CA THR A 155 -8.87 -19.21 9.11
C THR A 155 -9.64 -19.33 10.43
N PRO A 156 -8.97 -19.69 11.54
CA PRO A 156 -9.59 -19.65 12.87
C PRO A 156 -9.77 -18.22 13.40
N ASN A 157 -9.18 -17.22 12.74
CA ASN A 157 -9.26 -15.80 13.05
C ASN A 157 -10.16 -15.08 12.03
N VAL A 158 -10.24 -13.73 12.09
CA VAL A 158 -10.95 -12.95 11.05
C VAL A 158 -10.18 -12.99 9.73
N VAL A 159 -8.85 -12.88 9.80
CA VAL A 159 -7.92 -13.02 8.67
C VAL A 159 -6.64 -13.73 9.13
N SER A 160 -5.89 -14.29 8.19
CA SER A 160 -4.50 -14.68 8.37
C SER A 160 -3.63 -13.95 7.35
N GLN A 161 -2.40 -13.58 7.71
CA GLN A 161 -1.44 -13.14 6.71
C GLN A 161 -0.92 -14.40 6.03
N ARG A 162 -1.09 -14.51 4.71
CA ARG A 162 -0.70 -15.70 3.93
C ARG A 162 0.24 -15.37 2.80
N TYR A 163 0.85 -16.40 2.23
CA TYR A 163 1.74 -16.26 1.10
C TYR A 163 1.76 -17.45 0.14
N GLY A 164 2.28 -17.19 -1.06
CA GLY A 164 2.82 -18.17 -1.99
C GLY A 164 4.16 -17.68 -2.55
N LEU A 165 4.99 -18.61 -2.99
CA LEU A 165 6.30 -18.35 -3.57
C LEU A 165 6.39 -19.00 -4.96
N TYR A 166 6.82 -18.22 -5.94
CA TYR A 166 6.77 -18.57 -7.36
C TYR A 166 8.08 -18.21 -8.05
N ARG A 167 8.42 -18.89 -9.13
CA ARG A 167 9.50 -18.50 -10.04
C ARG A 167 9.11 -17.24 -10.83
N ARG A 168 10.07 -16.65 -11.53
CA ARG A 168 9.87 -15.51 -12.45
C ARG A 168 8.77 -15.76 -13.50
N ASP A 169 8.63 -17.00 -13.98
CA ASP A 169 7.61 -17.42 -14.93
C ASP A 169 6.28 -17.82 -14.26
N LEU A 170 6.11 -17.48 -12.98
CA LEU A 170 4.96 -17.76 -12.12
C LEU A 170 4.73 -19.25 -11.82
N LYS A 171 5.68 -20.15 -12.13
CA LYS A 171 5.61 -21.54 -11.67
C LYS A 171 5.77 -21.61 -10.15
N PRO A 172 4.99 -22.43 -9.43
CA PRO A 172 5.07 -22.50 -7.98
C PRO A 172 6.40 -23.11 -7.51
N ILE A 173 7.02 -22.47 -6.52
CA ILE A 173 8.05 -23.06 -5.65
C ILE A 173 7.35 -23.61 -4.41
N LYS A 174 6.56 -22.76 -3.75
CA LYS A 174 5.70 -23.09 -2.62
C LYS A 174 4.32 -22.46 -2.84
N PRO A 175 3.36 -23.20 -3.42
CA PRO A 175 2.09 -22.63 -3.79
C PRO A 175 1.27 -22.23 -2.56
N TYR A 176 0.52 -21.14 -2.68
CA TYR A 176 -0.57 -20.80 -1.74
C TYR A 176 -1.54 -21.99 -1.52
N PRO A 177 -2.10 -22.20 -0.31
CA PRO A 177 -1.96 -21.37 0.90
C PRO A 177 -0.82 -21.78 1.84
N ASN A 178 -0.13 -20.79 2.39
CA ASN A 178 0.80 -20.94 3.52
C ASN A 178 0.64 -19.75 4.45
N ASP A 179 0.66 -19.97 5.76
CA ASP A 179 0.56 -18.87 6.73
C ASP A 179 1.91 -18.19 6.93
N VAL A 180 1.90 -16.86 6.83
CA VAL A 180 2.88 -16.02 7.51
C VAL A 180 2.56 -16.06 8.99
N GLU A 181 1.34 -15.70 9.38
CA GLU A 181 0.85 -15.74 10.76
C GLU A 181 -0.67 -15.83 10.78
N SER A 182 -1.22 -16.68 11.66
CA SER A 182 -2.67 -16.73 11.85
C SER A 182 -3.12 -15.53 12.68
N GLY A 183 -4.13 -14.79 12.23
CA GLY A 183 -4.48 -13.50 12.84
C GLY A 183 -3.53 -12.35 12.45
N GLY A 184 -2.50 -12.63 11.64
CA GLY A 184 -1.67 -11.60 11.04
C GLY A 184 -2.44 -10.82 9.98
N HIS A 185 -2.09 -9.55 9.79
CA HIS A 185 -2.70 -8.70 8.79
C HIS A 185 -1.75 -7.57 8.34
N SER A 186 -2.14 -6.90 7.26
CA SER A 186 -1.52 -5.70 6.68
C SER A 186 -0.04 -5.86 6.37
N GLY A 187 0.37 -7.09 6.04
CA GLY A 187 1.76 -7.46 5.83
C GLY A 187 2.31 -6.98 4.48
N HIS A 188 3.51 -6.42 4.52
CA HIS A 188 4.31 -6.09 3.34
C HIS A 188 5.57 -6.96 3.30
N VAL A 189 6.05 -7.24 2.09
CA VAL A 189 7.26 -8.05 1.88
C VAL A 189 8.31 -7.29 1.07
N ALA A 190 9.58 -7.48 1.43
CA ALA A 190 10.73 -7.06 0.63
C ALA A 190 11.74 -8.20 0.47
N ALA A 191 12.49 -8.17 -0.62
CA ALA A 191 13.65 -9.04 -0.80
C ALA A 191 14.89 -8.36 -0.21
N VAL A 192 15.68 -9.11 0.56
CA VAL A 192 16.94 -8.64 1.15
C VAL A 192 18.02 -9.67 0.83
N GLY A 193 18.78 -9.40 -0.24
CA GLY A 193 19.57 -10.43 -0.91
C GLY A 193 18.65 -11.56 -1.38
N GLU A 194 19.01 -12.80 -1.07
CA GLU A 194 18.20 -13.98 -1.45
C GLU A 194 17.03 -14.29 -0.50
N ARG A 195 16.88 -13.55 0.60
CA ARG A 195 15.85 -13.78 1.61
C ARG A 195 14.64 -12.87 1.39
N PHE A 196 13.50 -13.29 1.91
CA PHE A 196 12.31 -12.45 1.98
C PHE A 196 12.05 -12.03 3.43
N VAL A 197 11.74 -10.76 3.63
CA VAL A 197 11.37 -10.19 4.93
C VAL A 197 9.91 -9.75 4.84
N VAL A 198 9.04 -10.44 5.58
CA VAL A 198 7.63 -10.07 5.72
C VAL A 198 7.46 -9.31 7.03
N PHE A 199 7.01 -8.06 6.94
CA PHE A 199 6.72 -7.20 8.08
C PHE A 199 5.20 -7.00 8.17
N TYR A 200 4.58 -7.45 9.26
CA TYR A 200 3.12 -7.58 9.38
C TYR A 200 2.63 -7.17 10.78
N SER A 201 1.33 -6.88 10.88
CA SER A 201 0.65 -6.57 12.15
C SER A 201 -0.11 -7.79 12.67
N THR A 202 -0.43 -7.82 13.97
CA THR A 202 -1.35 -8.81 14.53
C THR A 202 -2.40 -8.13 15.42
N ASP A 203 -3.46 -8.90 15.71
CA ASP A 203 -4.59 -8.51 16.58
C ASP A 203 -5.32 -7.24 16.09
N TRP A 204 -6.44 -6.91 16.74
CA TRP A 204 -7.19 -5.71 16.40
C TRP A 204 -7.82 -5.06 17.63
N ILE A 205 -7.80 -3.72 17.68
CA ILE A 205 -8.40 -2.89 18.72
C ILE A 205 -9.26 -1.83 18.05
N ASP A 206 -10.57 -1.95 18.17
CA ASP A 206 -11.54 -1.05 17.53
C ASP A 206 -11.39 0.43 17.94
N GLY A 207 -11.69 1.32 16.99
CA GLY A 207 -11.77 2.77 17.19
C GLY A 207 -10.42 3.52 17.17
N GLY A 208 -10.45 4.77 16.69
CA GLY A 208 -9.25 5.57 16.44
C GLY A 208 -8.50 5.19 15.15
N GLY A 209 -7.38 5.85 14.90
CA GLY A 209 -6.48 5.54 13.78
C GLY A 209 -7.06 5.88 12.40
N VAL A 210 -6.66 5.15 11.33
CA VAL A 210 -7.16 5.34 9.95
C VAL A 210 -8.68 5.33 9.95
N ASP A 211 -9.27 6.45 9.53
CA ASP A 211 -10.71 6.60 9.32
C ASP A 211 -11.57 6.16 10.54
N ASN A 212 -10.99 6.22 11.75
CA ASN A 212 -11.57 5.78 13.02
C ASN A 212 -11.94 4.28 13.09
N LEU A 213 -11.33 3.44 12.25
CA LEU A 213 -11.67 2.02 12.13
C LEU A 213 -11.13 1.15 13.27
N GLY A 214 -10.01 1.52 13.88
CA GLY A 214 -9.32 0.69 14.86
C GLY A 214 -7.92 0.28 14.40
N THR A 215 -7.19 -0.36 15.33
CA THR A 215 -5.75 -0.61 15.28
C THR A 215 -5.26 -2.03 15.37
N GLY A 216 -4.22 -2.38 14.61
CA GLY A 216 -3.32 -3.47 14.98
C GLY A 216 -2.79 -3.29 16.40
N ASN A 217 -2.45 -4.39 17.07
CA ASN A 217 -1.87 -4.41 18.42
C ASN A 217 -0.44 -4.97 18.41
N GLY A 218 0.31 -4.60 17.38
CA GLY A 218 1.74 -4.79 17.33
C GLY A 218 2.19 -5.20 15.94
N VAL A 219 3.49 -5.01 15.71
CA VAL A 219 4.14 -5.35 14.45
C VAL A 219 5.31 -6.31 14.65
N TYR A 220 5.49 -7.21 13.70
CA TYR A 220 6.37 -8.38 13.77
C TYR A 220 7.01 -8.64 12.42
N VAL A 221 8.20 -9.23 12.43
CA VAL A 221 8.93 -9.63 11.23
C VAL A 221 9.08 -11.13 11.18
N LYS A 222 8.83 -11.74 10.02
CA LYS A 222 9.32 -13.07 9.66
C LYS A 222 10.24 -13.01 8.47
N THR A 223 11.28 -13.85 8.49
CA THR A 223 12.23 -13.99 7.38
C THR A 223 12.09 -15.37 6.76
N TYR A 224 12.22 -15.45 5.44
CA TYR A 224 12.10 -16.67 4.67
C TYR A 224 13.31 -16.88 3.75
N ASP A 225 13.67 -18.13 3.49
CA ASP A 225 14.57 -18.51 2.40
C ASP A 225 13.85 -18.52 1.03
N ALA A 226 14.57 -18.88 -0.03
CA ALA A 226 14.07 -18.94 -1.40
C ALA A 226 13.14 -20.15 -1.66
N GLU A 227 13.03 -21.07 -0.70
CA GLU A 227 12.11 -22.20 -0.70
C GLU A 227 10.83 -21.89 0.11
N GLY A 228 10.80 -20.77 0.82
CA GLY A 228 9.69 -20.33 1.66
C GLY A 228 9.67 -21.00 3.04
N HIS A 229 10.79 -21.49 3.55
CA HIS A 229 10.90 -21.89 4.95
C HIS A 229 11.14 -20.67 5.83
N VAL A 230 10.48 -20.63 6.99
CA VAL A 230 10.69 -19.59 7.99
C VAL A 230 12.08 -19.77 8.61
N LEU A 231 12.87 -18.71 8.58
CA LEU A 231 14.19 -18.66 9.21
C LEU A 231 14.15 -17.97 10.57
N ASN A 232 13.42 -16.85 10.66
CA ASN A 232 13.38 -16.01 11.86
C ASN A 232 11.95 -15.49 12.11
N HIS A 233 11.65 -15.21 13.37
CA HIS A 233 10.48 -14.46 13.81
C HIS A 233 10.89 -13.50 14.92
N VAL A 234 10.70 -12.19 14.71
CA VAL A 234 11.18 -11.15 15.62
C VAL A 234 10.04 -10.18 15.97
N PRO A 235 9.73 -9.98 17.26
CA PRO A 235 8.78 -8.95 17.67
C PRO A 235 9.40 -7.56 17.49
N VAL A 236 8.74 -6.69 16.71
CA VAL A 236 9.19 -5.31 16.52
C VAL A 236 8.52 -4.42 17.55
N ALA A 237 7.20 -4.33 17.61
CA ALA A 237 6.51 -3.59 18.67
C ALA A 237 5.34 -4.41 19.21
N PRO A 238 5.60 -5.46 20.00
CA PRO A 238 4.56 -6.39 20.42
C PRO A 238 3.60 -5.74 21.41
N HIS A 239 2.30 -6.02 21.24
CA HIS A 239 1.22 -5.58 22.14
C HIS A 239 1.14 -4.06 22.33
N ARG A 240 1.38 -3.33 21.24
CA ARG A 240 1.23 -1.87 21.18
C ARG A 240 0.32 -1.51 20.03
N ARG A 241 -0.45 -0.42 20.17
CA ARG A 241 -1.29 0.13 19.10
C ARG A 241 -0.42 0.73 17.98
N GLU A 242 0.25 -0.14 17.25
CA GLU A 242 1.25 0.14 16.23
C GLU A 242 0.98 -0.81 15.05
N TRP A 243 0.99 -0.30 13.81
CA TRP A 243 0.42 -1.02 12.65
C TRP A 243 0.96 -0.56 11.29
N TRP A 244 0.28 -0.95 10.20
CA TRP A 244 0.55 -0.58 8.79
C TRP A 244 2.03 -0.71 8.41
N PRO A 245 2.67 -1.85 8.70
CA PRO A 245 4.08 -2.04 8.40
C PRO A 245 4.36 -1.86 6.90
N MET A 246 5.40 -1.09 6.58
CA MET A 246 6.00 -0.96 5.26
C MET A 246 7.46 -1.39 5.35
N VAL A 247 7.95 -2.06 4.31
CA VAL A 247 9.33 -2.57 4.28
C VAL A 247 9.99 -2.31 2.92
N ALA A 248 11.23 -1.85 2.95
CA ALA A 248 12.11 -1.79 1.78
C ALA A 248 13.38 -2.62 2.06
N GLY A 249 13.87 -3.32 1.05
CA GLY A 249 15.05 -4.17 1.16
C GLY A 249 16.23 -3.66 0.35
N SER A 250 17.40 -3.59 0.99
CA SER A 250 18.70 -3.48 0.31
C SER A 250 19.32 -4.88 0.12
N PRO A 251 20.53 -5.01 -0.45
CA PRO A 251 21.20 -6.31 -0.51
C PRO A 251 21.45 -6.97 0.87
N HIS A 252 21.47 -6.20 1.96
CA HIS A 252 21.93 -6.69 3.28
C HIS A 252 21.03 -6.31 4.46
N ARG A 253 20.12 -5.35 4.29
CA ARG A 253 19.28 -4.81 5.37
C ARG A 253 17.86 -4.58 4.87
N ALA A 254 16.90 -4.71 5.78
CA ALA A 254 15.56 -4.16 5.58
C ALA A 254 15.42 -2.87 6.38
N LEU A 255 14.82 -1.85 5.78
CA LEU A 255 14.26 -0.71 6.48
C LEU A 255 12.79 -1.04 6.79
N LEU A 256 12.45 -1.04 8.07
CA LEU A 256 11.09 -1.24 8.58
C LEU A 256 10.52 0.12 8.96
N VAL A 257 9.32 0.45 8.48
CA VAL A 257 8.63 1.71 8.79
C VAL A 257 7.18 1.41 9.16
N TRP A 258 6.68 1.97 10.25
CA TRP A 258 5.31 1.71 10.71
C TRP A 258 4.73 2.91 11.46
N GLN A 259 3.42 2.88 11.70
CA GLN A 259 2.74 3.94 12.44
C GLN A 259 2.50 3.53 13.88
N LYS A 260 2.70 4.50 14.77
CA LYS A 260 2.32 4.41 16.17
C LYS A 260 1.14 5.33 16.45
N TYR A 261 0.11 4.73 17.04
CA TYR A 261 -1.12 5.41 17.40
C TYR A 261 -0.88 6.50 18.45
N ILE A 262 -1.50 7.66 18.23
CA ILE A 262 -1.55 8.76 19.19
C ILE A 262 -2.98 8.82 19.75
N GLU A 263 -3.10 8.68 21.07
CA GLU A 263 -4.41 8.66 21.73
C GLU A 263 -5.19 9.96 21.45
N ARG A 264 -6.47 9.81 21.05
CA ARG A 264 -7.38 10.92 20.76
C ARG A 264 -6.90 11.86 19.64
N SER A 265 -5.98 11.40 18.78
CA SER A 265 -5.52 12.14 17.60
C SER A 265 -5.95 11.45 16.30
N THR A 266 -6.11 12.25 15.24
CA THR A 266 -6.25 11.80 13.85
C THR A 266 -4.89 11.64 13.15
N ASP A 267 -3.80 11.80 13.88
CA ASP A 267 -2.44 11.68 13.40
C ASP A 267 -1.74 10.47 14.03
N ALA A 268 -0.63 10.05 13.42
CA ALA A 268 0.26 9.03 13.93
C ALA A 268 1.70 9.54 14.00
N THR A 269 2.50 8.90 14.86
CA THR A 269 3.96 9.00 14.79
C THR A 269 4.46 7.95 13.79
N LEU A 270 5.39 8.32 12.91
CA LEU A 270 6.06 7.40 12.01
C LEU A 270 7.31 6.87 12.71
N GLU A 271 7.38 5.57 12.98
CA GLU A 271 8.49 4.89 13.63
C GLU A 271 9.30 4.11 12.60
N TYR A 272 10.59 3.85 12.88
CA TYR A 272 11.43 3.05 11.99
C TYR A 272 12.52 2.24 12.71
N ALA A 273 13.02 1.21 12.01
CA ALA A 273 14.09 0.35 12.46
C ALA A 273 14.87 -0.23 11.27
N MET A 274 16.13 -0.59 11.52
CA MET A 274 16.93 -1.40 10.60
C MET A 274 16.92 -2.85 11.04
N PHE A 275 16.77 -3.77 10.08
CA PHE A 275 16.73 -5.20 10.34
C PHE A 275 17.74 -5.96 9.47
N ASP A 276 18.53 -6.81 10.11
CA ASP A 276 19.44 -7.75 9.45
C ASP A 276 18.78 -9.13 9.37
N PRO A 277 18.36 -9.60 8.18
CA PRO A 277 17.69 -10.89 8.05
C PRO A 277 18.62 -12.08 8.26
N VAL A 278 19.94 -11.88 8.23
CA VAL A 278 20.95 -12.93 8.44
C VAL A 278 21.12 -13.22 9.91
N THR A 279 21.32 -12.17 10.71
CA THR A 279 21.57 -12.29 12.16
C THR A 279 20.30 -12.16 13.00
N ALA A 280 19.15 -11.85 12.37
CA ALA A 280 17.90 -11.47 13.03
C ALA A 280 18.02 -10.25 13.95
N LYS A 281 19.07 -9.44 13.79
CA LYS A 281 19.30 -8.24 14.58
C LYS A 281 18.33 -7.14 14.17
N LEU A 282 17.65 -6.57 15.17
CA LEU A 282 16.74 -5.44 15.03
C LEU A 282 17.32 -4.22 15.76
N ASP A 283 17.66 -3.18 15.00
CA ASP A 283 18.12 -1.89 15.52
C ASP A 283 16.94 -0.90 15.44
N LYS A 284 16.23 -0.70 16.56
CA LYS A 284 15.14 0.27 16.65
C LYS A 284 15.68 1.68 16.80
N LEU A 285 15.25 2.58 15.93
CA LEU A 285 15.80 3.92 15.83
C LEU A 285 14.84 5.00 16.32
N GLY A 286 13.59 4.62 16.60
CA GLY A 286 12.58 5.49 17.19
C GLY A 286 11.81 6.29 16.14
N PRO A 287 11.30 7.48 16.48
CA PRO A 287 10.45 8.25 15.59
C PRO A 287 11.25 8.85 14.44
N LEU A 288 10.72 8.67 13.23
CA LEU A 288 11.17 9.32 12.01
C LEU A 288 10.46 10.66 11.77
N SER A 289 9.18 10.74 12.13
CA SER A 289 8.34 11.95 12.08
C SER A 289 7.25 11.88 13.15
N ASP A 290 7.01 12.98 13.87
CA ASP A 290 6.17 12.98 15.07
C ASP A 290 4.66 12.99 14.80
N ALA A 291 4.23 13.66 13.73
CA ALA A 291 2.82 13.83 13.37
C ALA A 291 2.60 13.72 11.86
N ILE A 292 2.12 12.56 11.43
CA ILE A 292 1.80 12.26 10.03
C ILE A 292 0.34 11.86 9.87
N GLN A 293 -0.17 12.04 8.66
CA GLN A 293 -1.46 11.51 8.29
C GLN A 293 -1.42 9.98 8.27
N TYR A 294 -2.47 9.37 8.80
CA TYR A 294 -2.62 7.93 8.79
C TYR A 294 -2.54 7.36 7.37
N TYR A 295 -1.74 6.30 7.22
CA TYR A 295 -1.56 5.54 6.00
C TYR A 295 -1.03 6.30 4.76
N VAL A 296 -0.33 7.41 4.97
CA VAL A 296 0.24 8.22 3.87
C VAL A 296 1.74 8.29 4.03
N TYR A 297 2.39 7.15 3.75
CA TYR A 297 3.84 7.02 3.68
C TYR A 297 4.21 5.79 2.86
N SER A 298 5.45 5.77 2.40
CA SER A 298 6.02 4.70 1.62
C SER A 298 7.54 4.69 1.77
N THR A 299 8.17 3.57 1.47
CA THR A 299 9.62 3.44 1.47
C THR A 299 10.10 2.63 0.28
N ALA A 300 11.27 3.00 -0.24
CA ALA A 300 11.96 2.26 -1.29
C ALA A 300 13.47 2.31 -1.06
N TYR A 301 14.16 1.30 -1.59
CA TYR A 301 15.61 1.29 -1.68
C TYR A 301 16.04 1.79 -3.06
N VAL A 302 17.09 2.60 -3.11
CA VAL A 302 17.65 3.20 -4.33
C VAL A 302 19.05 2.63 -4.55
N PRO A 303 19.20 1.57 -5.37
CA PRO A 303 20.46 0.84 -5.51
C PRO A 303 21.63 1.71 -5.98
N ALA A 304 21.39 2.70 -6.86
CA ALA A 304 22.46 3.50 -7.45
C ALA A 304 23.21 4.37 -6.44
N VAL A 305 22.61 4.65 -5.28
CA VAL A 305 23.25 5.44 -4.20
C VAL A 305 23.36 4.68 -2.88
N ASP A 306 22.89 3.42 -2.85
CA ASP A 306 22.83 2.58 -1.66
C ASP A 306 22.11 3.26 -0.49
N ARG A 307 20.93 3.82 -0.75
CA ARG A 307 20.12 4.51 0.27
C ARG A 307 18.68 4.05 0.25
N PHE A 308 18.04 4.18 1.40
CA PHE A 308 16.58 4.14 1.49
C PHE A 308 16.02 5.55 1.38
N VAL A 309 14.86 5.67 0.75
CA VAL A 309 14.03 6.86 0.78
C VAL A 309 12.73 6.54 1.51
N VAL A 310 12.30 7.44 2.37
CA VAL A 310 10.99 7.40 3.03
C VAL A 310 10.24 8.66 2.65
N VAL A 311 9.02 8.51 2.15
CA VAL A 311 8.12 9.63 1.88
C VAL A 311 6.93 9.53 2.82
N THR A 312 6.46 10.66 3.34
CA THR A 312 5.24 10.74 4.14
C THR A 312 4.50 12.06 3.92
N THR A 313 3.27 12.17 4.41
CA THR A 313 2.54 13.44 4.51
C THR A 313 2.29 13.75 5.97
N THR A 314 2.72 14.91 6.42
CA THR A 314 2.52 15.44 7.78
C THR A 314 1.04 15.76 8.04
N SER A 315 0.67 15.91 9.31
CA SER A 315 -0.70 16.24 9.72
C SER A 315 -1.21 17.57 9.14
N ASP A 316 -0.33 18.54 8.91
CA ASP A 316 -0.62 19.81 8.23
C ASP A 316 -0.61 19.72 6.69
N ASN A 317 -0.67 18.50 6.14
CA ASN A 317 -0.81 18.19 4.72
C ASN A 317 0.40 18.63 3.86
N ARG A 318 1.61 18.56 4.42
CA ARG A 318 2.87 18.76 3.71
C ARG A 318 3.54 17.42 3.44
N GLY A 319 4.11 17.26 2.25
CA GLY A 319 4.94 16.13 1.90
C GLY A 319 6.33 16.26 2.48
N VAL A 320 6.87 15.16 3.00
CA VAL A 320 8.25 15.06 3.49
C VAL A 320 8.92 13.87 2.81
N ALA A 321 10.15 14.03 2.37
CA ALA A 321 11.01 12.95 1.91
C ALA A 321 12.28 12.90 2.76
N MET A 322 12.69 11.71 3.19
CA MET A 322 13.85 11.48 4.05
C MET A 322 14.78 10.45 3.42
N LEU A 323 16.08 10.74 3.44
CA LEU A 323 17.13 9.85 2.98
C LEU A 323 17.78 9.16 4.16
N ILE A 324 17.87 7.83 4.13
CA ILE A 324 18.37 7.00 5.23
C ILE A 324 19.50 6.10 4.69
N ASP A 325 20.62 6.04 5.42
CA ASP A 325 21.72 5.14 5.08
C ASP A 325 21.49 3.69 5.56
N PRO A 326 22.28 2.71 5.11
CA PRO A 326 22.12 1.31 5.51
C PRO A 326 22.32 1.01 7.01
N ASP A 327 22.91 1.96 7.76
CA ASP A 327 23.03 1.88 9.22
C ASP A 327 21.84 2.55 9.93
N GLY A 328 20.90 3.13 9.16
CA GLY A 328 19.69 3.74 9.65
C GLY A 328 19.82 5.22 10.00
N ARG A 329 20.95 5.86 9.71
CA ARG A 329 21.11 7.30 9.97
C ARG A 329 20.40 8.11 8.89
N ARG A 330 19.58 9.06 9.34
CA ARG A 330 18.96 10.07 8.48
C ARG A 330 20.03 11.05 7.97
N LEU A 331 20.21 11.09 6.65
CA LEU A 331 21.23 11.89 5.98
C LEU A 331 20.71 13.24 5.48
N ALA A 332 19.48 13.24 4.97
CA ALA A 332 18.86 14.42 4.41
C ALA A 332 17.34 14.35 4.58
N THR A 333 16.72 15.52 4.66
CA THR A 333 15.27 15.69 4.68
C THR A 333 14.90 16.80 3.71
N LEU A 334 13.92 16.53 2.85
CA LEU A 334 13.18 17.54 2.12
C LEU A 334 11.80 17.65 2.76
N ASP A 335 11.44 18.85 3.21
CA ASP A 335 10.12 19.17 3.75
C ASP A 335 9.39 20.10 2.78
N CYS A 336 8.11 20.35 3.03
CA CYS A 336 7.23 21.22 2.27
C CYS A 336 7.05 20.81 0.81
N LEU A 337 7.17 19.52 0.55
CA LEU A 337 6.80 18.96 -0.74
C LEU A 337 5.26 18.93 -0.85
N PRO A 338 4.71 18.81 -2.06
CA PRO A 338 3.30 18.48 -2.21
C PRO A 338 2.98 17.16 -1.50
N ALA A 339 1.82 17.08 -0.84
CA ALA A 339 1.38 15.87 -0.13
C ALA A 339 1.40 14.65 -1.06
N SER A 340 1.89 13.51 -0.54
CA SER A 340 1.94 12.24 -1.27
C SER A 340 0.58 11.54 -1.31
N VAL A 341 0.37 10.72 -2.33
CA VAL A 341 -0.85 9.93 -2.47
C VAL A 341 -0.83 8.74 -1.51
N ARG A 342 -1.96 8.49 -0.82
CA ARG A 342 -2.16 7.33 0.07
C ARG A 342 -1.90 6.04 -0.71
N GLU A 343 -1.18 5.08 -0.09
CA GLU A 343 -0.82 3.79 -0.68
C GLU A 343 -0.02 3.86 -1.99
N SER A 344 0.61 4.99 -2.27
CA SER A 344 1.51 5.09 -3.42
C SER A 344 2.84 4.42 -3.11
N GLY A 345 3.31 3.56 -4.02
CA GLY A 345 4.71 3.19 -4.11
C GLY A 345 5.57 4.38 -4.57
N ILE A 346 6.89 4.20 -4.47
CA ILE A 346 7.89 5.14 -4.97
C ILE A 346 8.55 4.47 -6.18
N GLY A 347 8.49 5.12 -7.34
CA GLY A 347 9.23 4.67 -8.51
C GLY A 347 10.71 4.95 -8.34
N VAL A 348 11.58 4.04 -8.77
CA VAL A 348 13.04 4.23 -8.71
C VAL A 348 13.63 3.93 -10.08
N ASP A 349 14.48 4.85 -10.58
CA ASP A 349 15.33 4.64 -11.74
C ASP A 349 16.67 5.37 -11.55
N GLY A 350 17.77 4.61 -11.63
CA GLY A 350 19.10 5.09 -11.28
C GLY A 350 19.13 5.75 -9.90
N ALA A 351 19.59 7.00 -9.86
CA ALA A 351 19.68 7.81 -8.65
C ALA A 351 18.46 8.74 -8.45
N HIS A 352 17.31 8.43 -9.06
CA HIS A 352 16.08 9.20 -8.93
C HIS A 352 14.96 8.40 -8.28
N ALA A 353 14.12 9.11 -7.53
CA ALA A 353 12.88 8.61 -6.95
C ALA A 353 11.70 9.44 -7.46
N TYR A 354 10.61 8.77 -7.80
CA TYR A 354 9.43 9.35 -8.44
C TYR A 354 8.21 9.15 -7.54
N VAL A 355 7.59 10.25 -7.13
CA VAL A 355 6.59 10.29 -6.07
C VAL A 355 5.28 10.92 -6.59
N PRO A 356 4.19 10.14 -6.71
CA PRO A 356 2.86 10.68 -6.98
C PRO A 356 2.38 11.62 -5.87
N THR A 357 1.91 12.81 -6.26
CA THR A 357 1.42 13.85 -5.34
C THR A 357 -0.08 14.10 -5.49
N ARG A 358 -0.76 14.42 -4.40
CA ARG A 358 -2.24 14.56 -4.34
C ARG A 358 -2.80 15.65 -5.24
N ASP A 359 -1.99 16.62 -5.62
CA ASP A 359 -2.35 17.67 -6.56
C ASP A 359 -2.28 17.23 -8.04
N GLY A 360 -2.07 15.92 -8.30
CA GLY A 360 -2.10 15.34 -9.64
C GLY A 360 -0.79 15.48 -10.40
N ARG A 361 0.33 15.66 -9.69
CA ARG A 361 1.68 15.71 -10.28
C ARG A 361 2.49 14.46 -9.92
N LEU A 362 3.59 14.27 -10.63
CA LEU A 362 4.67 13.37 -10.31
C LEU A 362 5.88 14.22 -9.93
N LEU A 363 6.35 14.07 -8.70
CA LEU A 363 7.54 14.75 -8.18
C LEU A 363 8.76 13.85 -8.41
N THR A 364 9.84 14.42 -8.94
CA THR A 364 11.11 13.72 -9.12
C THR A 364 12.13 14.25 -8.11
N LEU A 365 12.70 13.33 -7.35
CA LEU A 365 13.78 13.55 -6.40
C LEU A 365 15.07 13.03 -7.02
N ALA A 366 16.11 13.85 -7.05
CA ALA A 366 17.47 13.42 -7.33
C ALA A 366 18.19 13.10 -6.02
N LEU A 367 18.84 11.94 -5.97
CA LEU A 367 19.48 11.41 -4.77
C LEU A 367 21.00 11.32 -4.99
N THR A 368 21.73 11.51 -3.90
CA THR A 368 23.15 11.26 -3.79
C THR A 368 23.40 10.43 -2.52
N PRO A 369 24.61 9.90 -2.31
CA PRO A 369 24.92 9.16 -1.08
C PRO A 369 24.76 9.99 0.21
N THR A 370 24.66 11.32 0.15
CA THR A 370 24.59 12.18 1.35
C THR A 370 23.49 13.25 1.29
N GLY A 371 22.72 13.31 0.23
CA GLY A 371 21.82 14.43 -0.03
C GLY A 371 20.71 14.09 -1.02
N MET A 372 19.69 14.93 -1.04
CA MET A 372 18.51 14.78 -1.89
C MET A 372 18.00 16.16 -2.27
N SER A 373 17.48 16.31 -3.49
CA SER A 373 16.87 17.55 -3.99
C SER A 373 15.70 17.25 -4.91
N VAL A 374 14.75 18.16 -5.03
CA VAL A 374 13.74 18.09 -6.09
C VAL A 374 14.41 18.47 -7.41
N SER A 375 14.44 17.54 -8.38
CA SER A 375 14.98 17.79 -9.71
C SER A 375 13.92 18.19 -10.73
N GLY A 376 12.66 17.79 -10.51
CA GLY A 376 11.61 18.03 -11.48
C GLY A 376 10.21 17.69 -11.00
N VAL A 377 9.23 18.14 -11.78
CA VAL A 377 7.83 17.82 -11.62
C VAL A 377 7.15 17.70 -12.98
N GLN A 378 6.23 16.75 -13.10
CA GLN A 378 5.42 16.53 -14.30
C GLN A 378 3.94 16.39 -13.92
N ARG A 379 3.03 16.95 -14.72
CA ARG A 379 1.59 16.71 -14.52
C ARG A 379 1.25 15.27 -14.90
N SER A 380 0.46 14.59 -14.07
CA SER A 380 -0.02 13.26 -14.40
C SER A 380 -1.08 13.30 -15.50
N PRO A 381 -0.99 12.44 -16.53
CA PRO A 381 -2.03 12.31 -17.54
C PRO A 381 -3.22 11.46 -17.06
N ILE A 382 -3.09 10.80 -15.90
CA ILE A 382 -4.14 10.02 -15.25
C ILE A 382 -4.41 10.52 -13.83
N PRO A 383 -5.64 10.42 -13.31
CA PRO A 383 -5.87 10.66 -11.90
C PRO A 383 -5.13 9.61 -11.07
N TRP A 384 -4.47 10.05 -10.00
CA TRP A 384 -3.94 9.14 -9.00
C TRP A 384 -5.06 8.58 -8.14
N GLY A 385 -5.13 7.26 -8.02
CA GLY A 385 -5.95 6.57 -7.05
C GLY A 385 -5.25 6.48 -5.71
N SER A 386 -6.03 6.35 -4.64
CA SER A 386 -5.54 6.32 -3.25
C SER A 386 -5.51 4.92 -2.64
N THR A 387 -5.56 3.88 -3.48
CA THR A 387 -5.69 2.46 -3.06
C THR A 387 -4.57 1.57 -3.63
N GLY A 388 -3.48 2.17 -4.06
CA GLY A 388 -2.34 1.49 -4.65
C GLY A 388 -1.86 2.15 -5.94
N ILE A 389 -0.57 2.52 -5.95
CA ILE A 389 0.14 2.92 -7.17
C ILE A 389 1.47 2.17 -7.20
N ALA A 390 1.76 1.49 -8.30
CA ALA A 390 3.07 0.91 -8.54
C ALA A 390 3.75 1.59 -9.72
N ALA A 391 5.08 1.63 -9.68
CA ALA A 391 5.90 2.30 -10.68
C ALA A 391 7.16 1.51 -10.97
N PHE A 392 7.62 1.55 -12.21
CA PHE A 392 8.85 0.89 -12.63
C PHE A 392 9.45 1.57 -13.86
N ALA A 393 10.76 1.47 -14.03
CA ALA A 393 11.43 1.87 -15.26
C ALA A 393 10.95 0.99 -16.42
N ALA A 394 10.33 1.62 -17.41
CA ALA A 394 9.79 0.99 -18.61
C ALA A 394 10.88 0.76 -19.66
N HIS A 395 11.67 1.79 -19.89
CA HIS A 395 12.89 1.82 -20.68
C HIS A 395 13.69 3.06 -20.28
N ALA A 396 14.89 3.23 -20.86
CA ALA A 396 15.72 4.40 -20.57
C ALA A 396 14.92 5.71 -20.76
N GLY A 397 14.85 6.50 -19.68
CA GLY A 397 14.18 7.80 -19.68
C GLY A 397 12.65 7.76 -19.56
N THR A 398 12.05 6.60 -19.29
CA THR A 398 10.59 6.48 -19.10
C THR A 398 10.24 5.65 -17.87
N MET A 399 9.43 6.24 -17.01
CA MET A 399 8.77 5.53 -15.91
C MET A 399 7.33 5.18 -16.28
N HIS A 400 6.94 3.93 -16.07
CA HIS A 400 5.55 3.50 -16.19
C HIS A 400 4.90 3.42 -14.81
N PHE A 401 3.69 3.97 -14.70
CA PHE A 401 2.88 3.96 -13.49
C PHE A 401 1.57 3.22 -13.72
N VAL A 402 1.20 2.36 -12.77
CA VAL A 402 -0.10 1.69 -12.70
C VAL A 402 -0.80 2.14 -11.42
N SER A 403 -1.92 2.83 -11.57
CA SER A 403 -2.76 3.31 -10.48
C SER A 403 -4.04 2.48 -10.40
N LEU A 404 -4.41 2.03 -9.20
CA LEU A 404 -5.70 1.37 -8.96
C LEU A 404 -6.82 2.40 -8.83
N THR A 405 -8.00 2.11 -9.37
CA THR A 405 -9.19 2.97 -9.25
C THR A 405 -10.45 2.11 -9.07
N PRO A 406 -11.58 2.68 -8.60
CA PRO A 406 -12.85 1.97 -8.55
C PRO A 406 -13.31 1.37 -9.89
N SER A 407 -12.78 1.86 -11.01
CA SER A 407 -13.10 1.41 -12.36
C SER A 407 -12.03 0.51 -13.01
N GLY A 408 -11.07 0.03 -12.23
CA GLY A 408 -9.93 -0.77 -12.71
C GLY A 408 -8.62 0.03 -12.76
N THR A 409 -7.60 -0.54 -13.39
CA THR A 409 -6.28 0.10 -13.50
C THR A 409 -6.33 1.34 -14.42
N ARG A 410 -5.47 2.31 -14.11
CA ARG A 410 -5.13 3.44 -14.98
C ARG A 410 -3.61 3.50 -15.10
N GLU A 411 -3.14 3.68 -16.31
CA GLU A 411 -1.73 3.49 -16.65
C GLU A 411 -1.21 4.68 -17.43
N ALA A 412 0.03 5.06 -17.15
CA ALA A 412 0.68 6.20 -17.79
C ALA A 412 2.19 6.06 -17.83
N ASP A 413 2.76 6.50 -18.94
CA ASP A 413 4.20 6.69 -19.12
C ASP A 413 4.57 8.14 -18.80
N PHE A 414 5.69 8.31 -18.10
CA PHE A 414 6.30 9.59 -17.77
C PHE A 414 7.69 9.65 -18.39
N ASP A 415 7.87 10.57 -19.34
CA ASP A 415 9.15 10.88 -19.96
C ASP A 415 9.98 11.77 -19.00
N THR A 416 11.05 11.20 -18.45
CA THR A 416 11.89 11.85 -17.43
C THR A 416 12.66 13.05 -17.99
N ALA A 417 12.72 13.23 -19.31
CA ALA A 417 13.31 14.40 -19.95
C ALA A 417 12.32 15.59 -20.07
N ARG A 418 11.03 15.38 -19.79
CA ARG A 418 9.96 16.41 -19.89
C ARG A 418 9.57 17.03 -18.56
N GLU A 419 10.37 16.81 -17.53
CA GLU A 419 10.15 17.40 -16.22
C GLU A 419 10.36 18.92 -16.28
N SER A 420 9.57 19.64 -15.48
CA SER A 420 9.71 21.08 -15.28
C SER A 420 10.19 21.37 -13.85
N PRO A 421 10.83 22.52 -13.58
CA PRO A 421 11.20 22.87 -12.22
C PRO A 421 9.98 22.99 -11.30
N LEU A 422 10.13 22.64 -10.03
CA LEU A 422 9.09 22.85 -9.03
C LEU A 422 8.78 24.36 -8.90
N PRO A 423 7.50 24.79 -8.98
CA PRO A 423 7.13 26.19 -8.84
C PRO A 423 7.64 26.80 -7.52
N LYS A 424 8.08 28.06 -7.55
CA LYS A 424 8.61 28.75 -6.36
C LYS A 424 7.66 28.78 -5.17
N ALA A 425 6.35 28.82 -5.42
CA ALA A 425 5.33 28.79 -4.36
C ALA A 425 5.33 27.48 -3.57
N ASP A 426 5.71 26.37 -4.22
CA ASP A 426 5.82 25.04 -3.59
C ASP A 426 7.22 24.80 -3.00
N ALA A 427 8.21 25.60 -3.41
CA ALA A 427 9.59 25.54 -2.88
C ALA A 427 9.79 26.38 -1.61
N GLN A 428 8.76 27.12 -1.16
CA GLN A 428 8.86 28.04 -0.03
C GLN A 428 8.47 27.38 1.29
N CYS A 429 9.47 26.72 1.88
CA CYS A 429 9.66 26.80 3.32
C CYS A 429 11.06 27.34 3.57
N SER A 430 11.12 28.59 4.02
CA SER A 430 12.31 29.13 4.69
C SER A 430 12.69 28.18 5.82
N GLY A 431 13.93 27.70 5.80
CA GLY A 431 14.45 26.76 6.80
C GLY A 431 14.21 27.25 8.22
N HIS A 432 13.84 26.29 9.08
CA HIS A 432 14.02 26.40 10.52
C HIS A 432 15.20 25.54 10.94
#